data_AF-A0A7R9PEQ4-F1
#
_entry.id   AF-A0A7R9PEQ4-F1
#
_cell.length_a   1.000
_cell.length_b   1.000
_cell.length_c   1.000
_cell.angle_alpha   90.00
_cell.angle_beta   90.00
_cell.angle_gamma   90.00
#
_symmetry.space_group_name_H-M   'P 1'
#
loop_
_entity.id
_entity.type
_entity.pdbx_description
1 polymer ?
#
loop_
_entity_poly.entity_id
_entity_poly.type
_entity_poly.pdbx_seq_one_letter_code
_entity_poly.pdbx_strand_id
1 'polypeptide(L)'
;MGGVFHPESNDHQDVAFQYAVERINMDTYLLPHSRLERHIANVSFVDSFTTGKRVCDLMEVGVTAVFGPESDRSKGIVRSICDTLEIPNLQTNWRGGLKLDAPCQLNLHPDPDAIAL
;
A
#
# COMPACT_ATOMS: atom_id res chain seq x y z
N MET A 1 -2.86 -9.12 4.36
CA MET A 1 -2.57 -7.92 3.55
C MET A 1 -1.71 -6.97 4.34
N GLY A 2 -0.74 -6.32 3.69
CA GLY A 2 0.17 -5.35 4.30
C GLY A 2 -0.24 -3.91 4.01
N GLY A 3 0.00 -3.01 4.96
CA GLY A 3 -0.14 -1.57 4.77
C GLY A 3 1.09 -0.85 5.29
N VAL A 4 1.68 0.03 4.46
CA VAL A 4 2.84 0.84 4.82
C VAL A 4 2.39 2.29 4.91
N PHE A 5 2.32 2.81 6.14
CA PHE A 5 1.74 4.12 6.41
C PHE A 5 2.71 5.02 7.18
N HIS A 6 2.53 6.33 7.04
CA HIS A 6 3.29 7.30 7.79
C HIS A 6 2.45 7.82 8.96
N PRO A 7 2.85 7.58 10.22
CA PRO A 7 2.08 8.03 11.37
C PRO A 7 2.07 9.56 11.53
N GLU A 8 2.99 10.25 10.85
CA GLU A 8 3.05 11.72 10.80
C GLU A 8 2.04 12.32 9.79
N SER A 9 1.44 11.50 8.92
CA SER A 9 0.40 11.95 7.98
C SER A 9 -0.93 12.15 8.73
N ASN A 10 -1.69 13.17 8.33
CA ASN A 10 -3.01 13.46 8.92
C ASN A 10 -4.17 12.75 8.17
N ASP A 11 -3.83 11.78 7.32
CA ASP A 11 -4.77 11.13 6.39
C ASP A 11 -5.47 9.91 7.00
N HIS A 12 -5.07 9.49 8.22
CA HIS A 12 -5.65 8.36 8.94
C HIS A 12 -5.73 7.06 8.10
N GLN A 13 -4.74 6.84 7.23
CA GLN A 13 -4.75 5.72 6.27
C GLN A 13 -4.67 4.35 6.95
N ASP A 14 -3.93 4.25 8.06
CA ASP A 14 -3.81 3.04 8.86
C ASP A 14 -5.16 2.65 9.50
N VAL A 15 -5.89 3.62 10.04
CA VAL A 15 -7.23 3.45 10.60
C VAL A 15 -8.23 3.06 9.51
N ALA A 16 -8.20 3.75 8.36
CA ALA A 16 -9.05 3.44 7.22
C ALA A 16 -8.81 2.00 6.70
N PHE A 17 -7.54 1.61 6.58
CA PHE A 17 -7.15 0.26 6.19
C PHE A 17 -7.62 -0.80 7.20
N GLN A 18 -7.43 -0.54 8.49
CA GLN A 18 -7.93 -1.41 9.55
C GLN A 18 -9.46 -1.58 9.47
N TYR A 19 -10.19 -0.48 9.35
CA TYR A 19 -11.65 -0.50 9.26
C TYR A 19 -12.13 -1.26 8.02
N ALA A 20 -11.49 -1.08 6.87
CA ALA A 20 -11.84 -1.79 5.64
C ALA A 20 -11.69 -3.32 5.79
N VAL A 21 -10.58 -3.78 6.39
CA VAL A 21 -10.35 -5.21 6.66
C VAL A 21 -11.40 -5.76 7.63
N GLU A 22 -11.74 -5.02 8.68
CA GLU A 22 -12.78 -5.42 9.63
C GLU A 22 -14.14 -5.51 8.95
N ARG A 23 -14.50 -4.53 8.13
CA ARG A 23 -15.78 -4.48 7.42
C ARG A 23 -15.95 -5.65 6.46
N ILE A 24 -14.93 -5.99 5.67
CA ILE A 24 -14.98 -7.16 4.78
C ILE A 24 -15.12 -8.46 5.58
N ASN A 25 -14.39 -8.59 6.69
CA ASN A 25 -14.47 -9.78 7.54
C ASN A 25 -15.82 -9.92 8.27
N MET A 26 -16.63 -8.87 8.38
CA MET A 26 -18.00 -8.94 8.91
C MET A 26 -19.00 -9.46 7.87
N ASP A 27 -18.68 -9.36 6.58
CA ASP A 27 -19.53 -9.86 5.50
C ASP A 27 -19.22 -11.33 5.20
N THR A 28 -20.08 -12.23 5.68
CA THR A 28 -19.92 -13.67 5.54
C THR A 28 -20.15 -14.20 4.11
N TYR A 29 -20.65 -13.36 3.20
CA TYR A 29 -20.86 -13.74 1.79
C TYR A 29 -19.63 -13.48 0.92
N LEU A 30 -18.80 -12.49 1.25
CA LEU A 30 -17.63 -12.12 0.45
C LEU A 30 -16.48 -13.12 0.56
N LEU A 31 -16.19 -13.57 1.79
CA LEU A 31 -15.09 -14.50 2.09
C LEU A 31 -15.59 -15.66 2.97
N PRO A 32 -16.42 -16.58 2.43
CA PRO A 32 -17.10 -17.60 3.23
C PRO A 32 -16.16 -18.63 3.86
N HIS A 33 -14.92 -18.73 3.38
CA HIS A 33 -13.95 -19.75 3.79
C HIS A 33 -12.59 -19.17 4.19
N SER A 34 -12.48 -17.85 4.31
CA SER A 34 -11.22 -17.19 4.62
C SER A 34 -11.46 -15.91 5.39
N ARG A 35 -10.40 -15.37 5.98
CA ARG A 35 -10.42 -14.11 6.69
C ARG A 35 -9.21 -13.29 6.30
N LEU A 36 -9.41 -11.99 6.13
CA LEU A 36 -8.32 -11.06 5.88
C LEU A 36 -7.60 -10.73 7.19
N GLU A 37 -6.29 -10.93 7.18
CA GLU A 37 -5.40 -10.40 8.22
C GLU A 37 -4.78 -9.08 7.75
N ARG A 38 -4.63 -8.13 8.69
CA ARG A 38 -3.99 -6.84 8.45
C ARG A 38 -2.64 -6.82 9.13
N HIS A 39 -1.60 -6.45 8.38
CA HIS A 39 -0.28 -6.19 8.91
C HIS A 39 0.10 -4.75 8.59
N ILE A 40 0.28 -3.93 9.62
CA ILE A 40 0.56 -2.51 9.48
C ILE A 40 2.03 -2.26 9.82
N ALA A 41 2.73 -1.60 8.90
CA ALA A 41 4.09 -1.13 9.07
C ALA A 41 4.10 0.40 9.05
N ASN A 42 4.30 1.01 10.22
CA ASN A 42 4.47 2.45 10.33
C ASN A 42 5.93 2.81 10.03
N VAL A 43 6.12 3.69 9.05
CA VAL A 43 7.44 4.07 8.53
C VAL A 43 7.65 5.59 8.55
N SER A 44 8.92 6.01 8.49
CA SER A 44 9.28 7.43 8.40
C SER A 44 9.12 7.95 6.97
N PHE A 45 8.77 9.23 6.82
CA PHE A 45 8.63 9.90 5.52
C PHE A 45 9.91 9.95 4.70
N VAL A 46 11.09 9.89 5.36
CA VAL A 46 12.39 10.20 4.74
C VAL A 46 13.40 9.05 4.81
N ASP A 47 13.18 8.04 5.64
CA ASP A 47 14.10 6.92 5.81
C ASP A 47 13.71 5.72 4.94
N SER A 48 14.27 5.67 3.73
CA SER A 48 14.05 4.58 2.79
C SER A 48 14.68 3.25 3.23
N PHE A 49 15.75 3.27 4.03
CA PHE A 49 16.41 2.04 4.47
C PHE A 49 15.58 1.31 5.51
N THR A 50 15.12 2.04 6.54
CA THR A 50 14.22 1.47 7.54
C THR A 50 12.89 1.09 6.91
N THR A 51 12.36 1.88 5.96
CA THR A 51 11.17 1.51 5.20
C THR A 51 11.37 0.18 4.46
N GLY A 52 12.49 0.01 3.76
CA GLY A 52 12.81 -1.23 3.05
C GLY A 52 12.81 -2.45 3.98
N LYS A 53 13.43 -2.33 5.17
CA LYS A 53 13.40 -3.39 6.18
C LYS A 53 11.98 -3.74 6.62
N ARG A 54 11.18 -2.73 6.94
CA ARG A 54 9.77 -2.94 7.35
C ARG A 54 8.93 -3.62 6.27
N VAL A 55 9.20 -3.30 5.00
CA VAL A 55 8.52 -3.95 3.88
C VAL A 55 8.99 -5.41 3.75
N CYS A 56 10.28 -5.69 3.89
CA CYS A 56 10.79 -7.07 3.93
C CYS A 56 10.15 -7.88 5.07
N ASP A 57 9.98 -7.31 6.26
CA ASP A 57 9.29 -7.97 7.37
C ASP A 57 7.85 -8.37 6.98
N LEU A 58 7.14 -7.53 6.21
CA LEU A 58 5.82 -7.88 5.67
C LEU A 58 5.89 -9.03 4.66
N MET A 59 6.95 -9.08 3.84
CA MET A 59 7.16 -10.17 2.89
C MET A 59 7.42 -11.51 3.61
N GLU A 60 8.20 -11.50 4.68
CA GLU A 60 8.47 -12.70 5.50
C GLU A 60 7.21 -13.26 6.15
N VAL A 61 6.27 -12.38 6.56
CA VAL A 61 4.94 -12.78 7.05
C VAL A 61 4.08 -13.40 5.93
N GLY A 62 4.37 -13.12 4.66
CA GLY A 62 3.65 -13.66 3.51
C GLY A 62 2.42 -12.84 3.11
N VAL A 63 2.52 -11.50 3.13
CA VAL A 63 1.42 -10.65 2.65
C VAL A 63 1.18 -10.82 1.14
N THR A 64 -0.10 -10.82 0.75
CA THR A 64 -0.51 -10.99 -0.66
C THR A 64 -0.57 -9.68 -1.45
N ALA A 65 -0.52 -8.53 -0.78
CA ALA A 65 -0.55 -7.20 -1.37
C ALA A 65 -0.09 -6.16 -0.32
N VAL A 66 0.42 -5.03 -0.79
CA VAL A 66 0.88 -3.91 0.02
C VAL A 66 0.15 -2.63 -0.36
N PHE A 67 -0.50 -1.97 0.59
CA PHE A 67 -1.08 -0.64 0.43
C PHE A 67 -0.07 0.44 0.82
N GLY A 68 -0.03 1.54 0.05
CA GLY A 68 0.87 2.67 0.29
C GLY A 68 2.31 2.42 -0.23
N PRO A 69 3.26 3.31 0.09
CA PRO A 69 3.16 4.42 1.04
C PRO A 69 2.83 5.78 0.39
N GLU A 70 2.55 6.80 1.19
CA GLU A 70 2.15 8.13 0.72
C GLU A 70 3.29 9.00 0.15
N SER A 71 4.45 8.98 0.81
CA SER A 71 5.65 9.77 0.47
C SER A 71 6.33 9.27 -0.80
N ASP A 72 6.59 10.18 -1.73
CA ASP A 72 7.38 9.88 -2.94
C ASP A 72 8.79 9.37 -2.63
N ARG A 73 9.36 9.76 -1.48
CA ARG A 73 10.69 9.31 -1.05
C ARG A 73 10.71 7.85 -0.62
N SER A 74 9.64 7.36 -0.01
CA SER A 74 9.53 5.96 0.44
C SER A 74 8.86 5.06 -0.60
N LYS A 75 8.04 5.60 -1.50
CA LYS A 75 7.41 4.86 -2.61
C LYS A 75 8.40 4.08 -3.48
N GLY A 76 9.56 4.68 -3.79
CA GLY A 76 10.56 4.05 -4.65
C GLY A 76 11.05 2.71 -4.13
N ILE A 77 11.41 2.63 -2.85
CA ILE A 77 11.90 1.38 -2.24
C ILE A 77 10.79 0.34 -2.10
N VAL A 78 9.56 0.75 -1.72
CA VAL A 78 8.42 -0.17 -1.61
C VAL A 78 8.10 -0.77 -2.98
N ARG A 79 8.02 0.08 -4.01
CA ARG A 79 7.80 -0.36 -5.39
C ARG A 79 8.88 -1.32 -5.86
N SER A 80 10.16 -1.00 -5.64
CA SER A 80 11.26 -1.88 -6.07
C SER A 80 11.14 -3.28 -5.48
N ILE A 81 10.79 -3.41 -4.20
CA ILE A 81 10.61 -4.69 -3.53
C ILE A 81 9.37 -5.43 -4.10
N CYS A 82 8.25 -4.71 -4.25
CA CYS A 82 7.00 -5.25 -4.78
C CYS A 82 7.16 -5.76 -6.22
N ASP A 83 7.82 -4.98 -7.09
CA ASP A 83 8.12 -5.37 -8.47
C ASP A 83 9.06 -6.59 -8.52
N THR A 84 10.03 -6.69 -7.61
CA THR A 84 10.99 -7.83 -7.57
C THR A 84 10.33 -9.12 -7.10
N LEU A 85 9.41 -9.04 -6.15
CA LEU A 85 8.75 -10.19 -5.53
C LEU A 85 7.37 -10.49 -6.16
N GLU A 86 7.01 -9.77 -7.22
CA GLU A 86 5.72 -9.86 -7.89
C GLU A 86 4.51 -9.66 -6.93
N ILE A 87 4.69 -8.82 -5.91
CA ILE A 87 3.64 -8.50 -4.93
C ILE A 87 2.90 -7.23 -5.38
N PRO A 88 1.56 -7.27 -5.50
CA PRO A 88 0.77 -6.09 -5.83
C PRO A 88 0.98 -4.93 -4.83
N ASN A 89 1.35 -3.77 -5.35
CA ASN A 89 1.45 -2.50 -4.65
C ASN A 89 0.27 -1.59 -5.02
N LEU A 90 -0.58 -1.30 -4.04
CA LEU A 90 -1.80 -0.52 -4.18
C LEU A 90 -1.56 0.91 -3.67
N GLN A 91 -1.69 1.89 -4.56
CA GLN A 91 -1.56 3.32 -4.27
C GLN A 91 -2.93 4.01 -4.31
N THR A 92 -3.10 5.06 -3.51
CA THR A 92 -4.35 5.84 -3.41
C THR A 92 -4.09 7.34 -3.48
N ASN A 93 -2.89 7.76 -3.90
CA ASN A 93 -2.45 9.15 -3.90
C ASN A 93 -2.26 9.70 -5.30
N TRP A 94 -2.28 11.02 -5.39
CA TRP A 94 -1.94 11.76 -6.60
C TRP A 94 -0.55 11.34 -7.13
N ARG A 95 -0.46 11.07 -8.44
CA ARG A 95 0.82 10.92 -9.14
C ARG A 95 1.18 12.23 -9.82
N GLY A 96 2.20 12.91 -9.33
CA GLY A 96 2.86 13.98 -10.07
C GLY A 96 3.93 13.41 -11.00
N GLY A 97 3.75 13.52 -12.31
CA GLY A 97 4.80 13.22 -13.30
C GLY A 97 4.56 12.00 -14.19
N LEU A 98 5.62 11.58 -14.91
CA LEU A 98 5.56 10.59 -15.97
C LEU A 98 5.04 9.22 -15.49
N LYS A 99 4.19 8.62 -16.33
CA LYS A 99 3.70 7.26 -16.14
C LYS A 99 4.85 6.26 -16.31
N LEU A 100 5.55 5.97 -15.23
CA LEU A 100 6.51 4.88 -15.18
C LEU A 100 5.78 3.55 -15.35
N ASP A 101 6.26 2.70 -16.26
CA ASP A 101 5.82 1.31 -16.37
C ASP A 101 6.14 0.59 -15.06
N ALA A 102 5.10 0.15 -14.36
CA ALA A 102 5.14 -0.33 -12.99
C ALA A 102 4.27 -1.58 -12.90
N PRO A 103 4.80 -2.76 -13.28
CA PRO A 103 3.98 -3.95 -13.54
C PRO A 103 3.21 -4.40 -12.31
N CYS A 104 3.77 -4.23 -11.11
CA CYS A 104 3.12 -4.61 -9.86
C CYS A 104 2.47 -3.43 -9.14
N GLN A 105 2.32 -2.26 -9.76
CA GLN A 105 1.72 -1.08 -9.14
C GLN A 105 0.36 -0.73 -9.74
N LEU A 106 -0.66 -0.68 -8.90
CA LEU A 106 -1.98 -0.18 -9.23
C LEU A 106 -2.27 1.09 -8.43
N ASN A 107 -2.58 2.19 -9.09
CA ASN A 107 -3.02 3.42 -8.43
C ASN A 107 -4.53 3.59 -8.61
N LEU A 108 -5.25 3.73 -7.50
CA LEU A 108 -6.69 3.96 -7.46
C LEU A 108 -7.04 5.45 -7.51
N HIS A 109 -6.05 6.34 -7.35
CA HIS A 109 -6.27 7.76 -7.56
C HIS A 109 -6.50 8.04 -9.06
N PRO A 110 -7.51 8.86 -9.42
CA PRO A 110 -7.77 9.23 -10.81
C PRO A 110 -6.53 9.77 -11.53
N ASP A 111 -6.38 9.40 -12.80
CA ASP A 111 -5.34 9.95 -13.67
C ASP A 111 -5.67 11.44 -13.96
N PRO A 112 -4.70 12.36 -13.85
CA PRO A 112 -4.90 13.78 -14.15
C PRO A 112 -5.55 14.02 -15.53
N ASP A 113 -5.15 13.24 -16.54
CA ASP A 113 -5.66 13.40 -17.91
C ASP A 113 -7.12 12.93 -18.04
N ALA A 114 -7.57 12.03 -17.14
CA ALA A 114 -8.96 11.58 -17.11
C ALA A 114 -9.93 12.62 -16.54
N ILE A 115 -9.41 13.67 -15.88
CA ILE A 115 -10.21 14.74 -15.25
C ILE A 115 -9.92 16.13 -15.82
N ALA A 116 -9.01 16.25 -16.79
CA ALA A 116 -8.77 17.48 -17.53
C ALA A 116 -9.94 17.74 -18.50
N LEU A 117 -10.64 18.87 -18.28
CA LEU A 117 -11.74 19.36 -19.13
C LEU A 117 -11.25 19.97 -20.44
#